data_AF-A0A0B7K0Q1-F1
#
_entry.id   AF-A0A0B7K0Q1-F1
#
_cell.length_a   1.000
_cell.length_b   1.000
_cell.length_c   1.000
_cell.angle_alpha   90.00
_cell.angle_beta   90.00
_cell.angle_gamma   90.00
#
_symmetry.space_group_name_H-M   'P 1'
#
loop_
_entity.id
_entity.type
_entity.pdbx_description
1 polymer ?
#
loop_
_entity_poly.entity_id
_entity_poly.type
_entity_poly.pdbx_seq_one_letter_code
_entity_poly.pdbx_strand_id
1 'polypeptide(L)'
;MLQKAKAHIQRFNNKSVIYEPSAKTKARHDRIWNAWEQWATQMGVPVEQTWLDLALQNDGAMNHCQAFLASYFEAYTKQIVIHGPGETEIVRRVNSAKTMRDYWLALVRVADLKFMSPKRREFPQQAGFWTLTYDPRREGDGITNRPARQISNWLPTLAIELEAKLEQMFMKRAATANDMMLVVTTVWSRSSDIICNPRYQVDFHQAVLLGGIGGWRPEEVLSIPYERVEIGWLRNASDLLRPWPVCNITIKHVEKGKSKDRIQTDQLKYVTFWLTVVPNCLICPLRLLILQALADQAFEEGYTSLDQILQKTWDSDPGVAFVPLAWKKSVIGQGIFKLAYSKYWEIWRRTCLVAGLSDQDEIRPYSLRVGAGDRLSGILAHPPLAPAGTDGLFRLLSGTFAKLHIRSYRQGV
;
A
#
# COMPACT_ATOMS: atom_id res chain seq x y z
N MET A 1 -42.19 -19.10 12.56
CA MET A 1 -40.75 -19.47 12.49
C MET A 1 -40.43 -20.52 11.43
N LEU A 2 -41.22 -21.60 11.31
CA LEU A 2 -40.95 -22.70 10.37
C LEU A 2 -40.84 -22.28 8.88
N GLN A 3 -41.73 -21.41 8.40
CA GLN A 3 -41.66 -20.86 7.03
C GLN A 3 -40.43 -19.99 6.79
N LYS A 4 -40.04 -19.16 7.77
CA LYS A 4 -38.80 -18.37 7.71
C LYS A 4 -37.57 -19.27 7.67
N ALA A 5 -37.54 -20.34 8.48
CA ALA A 5 -36.47 -21.33 8.46
C ALA A 5 -36.35 -22.04 7.11
N LYS A 6 -37.47 -22.47 6.50
CA LYS A 6 -37.48 -23.06 5.15
C LYS A 6 -36.96 -22.09 4.08
N ALA A 7 -37.38 -20.82 4.13
CA ALA A 7 -36.88 -19.79 3.22
C ALA A 7 -35.37 -19.51 3.41
N HIS A 8 -34.88 -19.53 4.65
CA HIS A 8 -33.44 -19.41 4.93
C HIS A 8 -32.66 -20.61 4.39
N ILE A 9 -33.12 -21.84 4.59
CA ILE A 9 -32.49 -23.06 4.06
C ILE A 9 -32.41 -23.01 2.54
N GLN A 10 -33.50 -22.62 1.86
CA GLN A 10 -33.52 -22.48 0.41
C GLN A 10 -32.56 -21.38 -0.08
N ARG A 11 -32.45 -20.28 0.66
CA ARG A 11 -31.48 -19.19 0.38
C ARG A 11 -30.02 -19.63 0.61
N PHE A 12 -29.74 -20.43 1.62
CA PHE A 12 -28.40 -20.93 1.91
C PHE A 12 -27.96 -22.01 0.91
N ASN A 13 -28.86 -22.90 0.51
CA ASN A 13 -28.59 -23.92 -0.52
C ASN A 13 -28.28 -23.30 -1.89
N ASN A 14 -28.84 -22.11 -2.18
CA ASN A 14 -28.58 -21.37 -3.41
C ASN A 14 -27.36 -20.43 -3.34
N LYS A 15 -26.80 -20.19 -2.14
CA LYS A 15 -25.57 -19.40 -1.97
C LYS A 15 -24.36 -20.32 -1.96
N SER A 16 -23.79 -20.60 -3.13
CA SER A 16 -22.38 -20.97 -3.18
C SER A 16 -21.57 -19.80 -2.64
N VAL A 17 -20.84 -19.99 -1.54
CA VAL A 17 -19.86 -19.02 -1.04
C VAL A 17 -18.71 -18.97 -2.05
N ILE A 18 -18.90 -18.21 -3.13
CA ILE A 18 -17.87 -18.00 -4.14
C ILE A 18 -16.95 -16.92 -3.58
N TYR A 19 -15.73 -17.32 -3.25
CA TYR A 19 -14.65 -16.37 -3.04
C TYR A 19 -14.39 -15.62 -4.36
N GLU A 20 -14.79 -14.36 -4.43
CA GLU A 20 -14.42 -13.48 -5.53
C GLU A 20 -13.06 -12.84 -5.24
N PRO A 21 -12.01 -13.15 -6.01
CA PRO A 21 -10.72 -12.47 -5.87
C PRO A 21 -10.85 -10.99 -6.24
N SER A 22 -10.02 -10.13 -5.62
CA SER A 22 -9.95 -8.73 -6.01
C SER A 22 -9.53 -8.58 -7.49
N ALA A 23 -9.89 -7.46 -8.12
CA ALA A 23 -9.58 -7.20 -9.54
C ALA A 23 -8.07 -7.36 -9.86
N LYS A 24 -7.20 -6.93 -8.95
CA LYS A 24 -5.73 -7.07 -9.09
C LYS A 24 -5.28 -8.54 -9.03
N THR A 25 -5.87 -9.33 -8.12
CA THR A 25 -5.59 -10.76 -8.01
C THR A 25 -6.10 -11.50 -9.25
N LYS A 26 -7.30 -11.14 -9.74
CA LYS A 26 -7.86 -11.69 -10.98
C LYS A 26 -6.97 -11.38 -12.19
N ALA A 27 -6.56 -10.14 -12.39
CA ALA A 27 -5.66 -9.76 -13.48
C ALA A 27 -4.30 -10.49 -13.42
N ARG A 28 -3.76 -10.73 -12.22
CA ARG A 28 -2.55 -11.56 -12.04
C ARG A 28 -2.81 -13.00 -12.46
N HIS A 29 -3.91 -13.59 -11.99
CA HIS A 29 -4.29 -14.96 -12.31
C HIS A 29 -4.49 -15.14 -13.82
N ASP A 30 -5.22 -14.22 -14.46
CA ASP A 30 -5.48 -14.24 -15.91
C ASP A 30 -4.18 -14.18 -16.72
N ARG A 31 -3.23 -13.31 -16.33
CA ARG A 31 -1.93 -13.22 -17.01
C ARG A 31 -1.14 -14.53 -16.94
N ILE A 32 -1.07 -15.13 -15.76
CA ILE A 32 -0.32 -16.39 -15.56
C ILE A 32 -1.01 -17.52 -16.32
N TRP A 33 -2.35 -17.54 -16.30
CA TRP A 33 -3.14 -18.52 -17.02
C TRP A 33 -2.97 -18.42 -18.54
N ASN A 34 -3.00 -17.21 -19.09
CA ASN A 34 -2.80 -16.99 -20.52
C ASN A 34 -1.40 -17.46 -20.98
N ALA A 35 -0.38 -17.27 -20.14
CA ALA A 35 0.96 -17.79 -20.43
C ALA A 35 0.98 -19.33 -20.47
N TRP A 36 0.26 -19.99 -19.54
CA TRP A 36 0.07 -21.44 -19.57
C TRP A 36 -0.66 -21.90 -20.84
N GLU A 37 -1.77 -21.27 -21.21
CA GLU A 37 -2.54 -21.63 -22.41
C GLU A 37 -1.71 -21.46 -23.69
N GLN A 38 -0.94 -20.38 -23.80
CA GLN A 38 -0.05 -20.15 -24.94
C GLN A 38 1.02 -21.24 -25.04
N TRP A 39 1.69 -21.55 -23.94
CA TRP A 39 2.69 -22.61 -23.90
C TRP A 39 2.09 -23.97 -24.24
N ALA A 40 0.94 -24.32 -23.65
CA ALA A 40 0.27 -25.59 -23.88
C ALA A 40 -0.14 -25.74 -25.35
N THR A 41 -0.64 -24.67 -25.97
CA THR A 41 -0.98 -24.64 -27.41
C THR A 41 0.26 -24.88 -28.28
N GLN A 42 1.37 -24.20 -27.97
CA GLN A 42 2.63 -24.36 -28.71
C GLN A 42 3.20 -25.78 -28.60
N MET A 43 3.04 -26.41 -27.45
CA MET A 43 3.55 -27.76 -27.17
C MET A 43 2.57 -28.89 -27.51
N GLY A 44 1.38 -28.57 -28.04
CA GLY A 44 0.34 -29.56 -28.35
C GLY A 44 -0.26 -30.25 -27.11
N VAL A 45 -0.15 -29.62 -25.94
CA VAL A 45 -0.63 -30.16 -24.66
C VAL A 45 -2.11 -29.79 -24.46
N PRO A 46 -3.01 -30.76 -24.23
CA PRO A 46 -4.43 -30.48 -24.04
C PRO A 46 -4.64 -29.81 -22.67
N VAL A 47 -5.04 -28.52 -22.69
CA VAL A 47 -5.17 -27.66 -21.50
C VAL A 47 -6.07 -28.28 -20.44
N GLU A 48 -7.35 -28.52 -20.74
CA GLU A 48 -8.32 -29.04 -19.77
C GLU A 48 -7.94 -30.43 -19.28
N GLN A 49 -7.62 -31.34 -20.21
CA GLN A 49 -7.30 -32.73 -19.92
C GLN A 49 -6.09 -32.84 -18.99
N THR A 50 -5.06 -32.01 -19.20
CA THR A 50 -3.87 -31.98 -18.33
C THR A 50 -4.23 -31.66 -16.88
N TRP A 51 -5.15 -30.72 -16.63
CA TRP A 51 -5.56 -30.41 -15.25
C TRP A 51 -6.44 -31.50 -14.63
N LEU A 52 -7.29 -32.14 -15.43
CA LEU A 52 -8.10 -33.30 -15.00
C LEU A 52 -7.21 -34.49 -14.66
N ASP A 53 -6.27 -34.83 -15.53
CA ASP A 53 -5.30 -35.90 -15.36
C ASP A 53 -4.36 -35.63 -14.19
N LEU A 54 -3.97 -34.36 -14.00
CA LEU A 54 -3.22 -33.95 -12.82
C LEU A 54 -4.01 -34.27 -11.55
N ALA A 55 -5.31 -33.97 -11.48
CA ALA A 55 -6.14 -34.29 -10.30
C ALA A 55 -6.22 -35.80 -10.02
N LEU A 56 -6.10 -36.62 -11.07
CA LEU A 56 -6.04 -38.07 -11.02
C LEU A 56 -4.63 -38.64 -10.79
N GLN A 57 -3.65 -37.78 -10.47
CA GLN A 57 -2.26 -38.15 -10.20
C GLN A 57 -1.53 -38.79 -11.39
N ASN A 58 -1.84 -38.36 -12.62
CA ASN A 58 -1.12 -38.80 -13.81
C ASN A 58 0.27 -38.13 -13.90
N ASP A 59 1.33 -38.95 -14.02
CA ASP A 59 2.72 -38.46 -14.12
C ASP A 59 2.98 -37.63 -15.37
N GLY A 60 2.34 -37.94 -16.50
CA GLY A 60 2.45 -37.17 -17.74
C GLY A 60 1.92 -35.74 -17.58
N ALA A 61 0.76 -35.59 -16.93
CA ALA A 61 0.20 -34.29 -16.62
C ALA A 61 1.07 -33.48 -15.65
N MET A 62 1.65 -34.16 -14.65
CA MET A 62 2.63 -33.55 -13.75
C MET A 62 3.87 -33.03 -14.50
N ASN A 63 4.42 -33.84 -15.40
CA ASN A 63 5.57 -33.49 -16.23
C ASN A 63 5.28 -32.28 -17.12
N HIS A 64 4.08 -32.18 -17.72
CA HIS A 64 3.68 -30.99 -18.49
C HIS A 64 3.66 -29.73 -17.64
N CYS A 65 3.09 -29.80 -16.42
CA CYS A 65 3.09 -28.66 -15.51
C CYS A 65 4.52 -28.27 -15.06
N GLN A 66 5.38 -29.24 -14.77
CA GLN A 66 6.78 -28.99 -14.41
C GLN A 66 7.56 -28.36 -15.57
N ALA A 67 7.40 -28.89 -16.79
CA ALA A 67 8.05 -28.38 -17.99
C ALA A 67 7.65 -26.92 -18.27
N PHE A 68 6.36 -26.59 -18.16
CA PHE A 68 5.92 -25.20 -18.26
C PHE A 68 6.59 -24.30 -17.23
N LEU A 69 6.59 -24.70 -15.95
CA LEU A 69 7.15 -23.88 -14.88
C LEU A 69 8.65 -23.65 -15.09
N ALA A 70 9.39 -24.68 -15.50
CA ALA A 70 10.80 -24.58 -15.82
C ALA A 70 11.04 -23.57 -16.97
N SER A 71 10.38 -23.78 -18.12
CA SER A 71 10.52 -22.88 -19.28
C SER A 71 10.07 -21.45 -18.98
N TYR A 72 8.98 -21.28 -18.23
CA TYR A 72 8.45 -19.97 -17.88
C TYR A 72 9.40 -19.21 -16.95
N PHE A 73 9.97 -19.86 -15.93
CA PHE A 73 10.89 -19.18 -15.00
C PHE A 73 12.26 -18.92 -15.61
N GLU A 74 12.71 -19.74 -16.54
CA GLU A 74 13.95 -19.53 -17.29
C GLU A 74 13.85 -18.30 -18.22
N ALA A 75 12.75 -18.19 -18.99
CA ALA A 75 12.58 -17.12 -19.98
C ALA A 75 12.21 -15.75 -19.37
N TYR A 76 11.76 -15.69 -18.11
CA TYR A 76 11.16 -14.48 -17.56
C TYR A 76 12.18 -13.50 -16.97
N THR A 77 12.78 -12.68 -17.83
CA THR A 77 13.78 -11.65 -17.49
C THR A 77 13.23 -10.22 -17.54
N LYS A 78 13.95 -9.27 -16.96
CA LYS A 78 13.71 -7.83 -17.05
C LYS A 78 15.03 -7.08 -16.97
N GLN A 79 15.19 -6.02 -17.76
CA GLN A 79 16.27 -5.05 -17.60
C GLN A 79 16.07 -4.16 -16.36
N ILE A 80 17.10 -4.04 -15.54
CA ILE A 80 17.20 -3.15 -14.38
C ILE A 80 18.37 -2.18 -14.55
N VAL A 81 18.39 -1.10 -13.78
CA VAL A 81 19.49 -0.13 -13.75
C VAL A 81 20.45 -0.54 -12.63
N ILE A 82 21.75 -0.55 -12.90
CA ILE A 82 22.79 -0.88 -11.91
C ILE A 82 23.82 0.24 -11.80
N HIS A 83 24.43 0.37 -10.63
CA HIS A 83 25.57 1.28 -10.46
C HIS A 83 26.85 0.53 -10.85
N GLY A 84 27.33 0.79 -12.07
CA GLY A 84 28.53 0.20 -12.64
C GLY A 84 28.71 0.62 -14.10
N PRO A 85 29.80 0.22 -14.77
CA PRO A 85 30.13 0.66 -16.13
C PRO A 85 29.04 0.35 -17.18
N GLY A 86 28.19 -0.64 -16.93
CA GLY A 86 27.15 -1.08 -17.86
C GLY A 86 25.82 -0.31 -17.78
N GLU A 87 25.59 0.50 -16.74
CA GLU A 87 24.35 1.26 -16.41
C GLU A 87 23.04 0.45 -16.31
N THR A 88 22.95 -0.72 -16.95
CA THR A 88 21.81 -1.63 -16.93
C THR A 88 22.26 -3.10 -16.92
N GLU A 89 21.43 -3.97 -16.36
CA GLU A 89 21.63 -5.42 -16.31
C GLU A 89 20.31 -6.14 -16.62
N ILE A 90 20.36 -7.26 -17.34
CA ILE A 90 19.20 -8.14 -17.54
C ILE A 90 19.16 -9.14 -16.38
N VAL A 91 18.15 -9.02 -15.52
CA VAL A 91 17.97 -9.92 -14.38
C VAL A 91 16.72 -10.78 -14.53
N ARG A 92 16.77 -12.01 -14.01
CA ARG A 92 15.59 -12.87 -13.91
C ARG A 92 14.58 -12.29 -12.92
N ARG A 93 13.32 -12.22 -13.33
CA ARG A 93 12.25 -11.59 -12.54
C ARG A 93 11.70 -12.52 -11.44
N VAL A 94 11.82 -13.83 -11.62
CA VAL A 94 11.52 -14.82 -10.59
C VAL A 94 12.84 -15.36 -10.05
N ASN A 95 13.32 -14.74 -8.97
CA ASN A 95 14.61 -15.07 -8.35
C ASN A 95 14.46 -15.74 -6.98
N SER A 96 13.25 -16.18 -6.61
CA SER A 96 13.01 -16.86 -5.34
C SER A 96 11.98 -17.99 -5.44
N ALA A 97 12.25 -19.07 -4.71
CA ALA A 97 11.38 -20.24 -4.62
C ALA A 97 9.97 -19.88 -4.13
N LYS A 98 9.86 -18.90 -3.23
CA LYS A 98 8.58 -18.35 -2.76
C LYS A 98 7.76 -17.78 -3.90
N THR A 99 8.39 -17.00 -4.77
CA THR A 99 7.69 -16.40 -5.93
C THR A 99 7.26 -17.50 -6.89
N MET A 100 8.12 -18.48 -7.19
CA MET A 100 7.77 -19.65 -8.01
C MET A 100 6.53 -20.38 -7.46
N ARG A 101 6.49 -20.61 -6.14
CA ARG A 101 5.34 -21.22 -5.46
C ARG A 101 4.08 -20.39 -5.57
N ASP A 102 4.16 -19.07 -5.41
CA ASP A 102 3.01 -18.18 -5.56
C ASP A 102 2.45 -18.19 -7.00
N TYR A 103 3.30 -18.37 -8.02
CA TYR A 103 2.86 -18.56 -9.41
C TYR A 103 2.13 -19.88 -9.60
N TRP A 104 2.69 -20.97 -9.07
CA TRP A 104 2.06 -22.29 -9.11
C TRP A 104 0.69 -22.30 -8.43
N LEU A 105 0.60 -21.74 -7.22
CA LEU A 105 -0.67 -21.64 -6.49
C LEU A 105 -1.71 -20.80 -7.24
N ALA A 106 -1.30 -19.76 -7.97
CA ALA A 106 -2.20 -18.98 -8.81
C ALA A 106 -2.76 -19.82 -9.97
N LEU A 107 -1.93 -20.63 -10.65
CA LEU A 107 -2.38 -21.53 -11.71
C LEU A 107 -3.37 -22.58 -11.18
N VAL A 108 -3.00 -23.27 -10.10
CA VAL A 108 -3.87 -24.26 -9.44
C VAL A 108 -5.21 -23.62 -9.07
N ARG A 109 -5.22 -22.36 -8.60
CA ARG A 109 -6.45 -21.67 -8.25
C ARG A 109 -7.33 -21.37 -9.48
N VAL A 110 -6.73 -21.00 -10.61
CA VAL A 110 -7.49 -20.77 -11.85
C VAL A 110 -8.04 -22.09 -12.40
N ALA A 111 -7.22 -23.14 -12.45
CA ALA A 111 -7.65 -24.48 -12.84
C ALA A 111 -8.77 -25.01 -11.95
N ASP A 112 -8.67 -24.78 -10.63
CA ASP A 112 -9.71 -25.17 -9.69
C ASP A 112 -11.05 -24.49 -9.98
N LEU A 113 -11.02 -23.20 -10.32
CA LEU A 113 -12.22 -22.44 -10.68
C LEU A 113 -12.79 -22.86 -12.04
N LYS A 114 -11.92 -23.08 -13.05
CA LYS A 114 -12.32 -23.38 -14.42
C LYS A 114 -12.83 -24.82 -14.60
N PHE A 115 -12.15 -25.80 -14.01
CA PHE A 115 -12.38 -27.22 -14.32
C PHE A 115 -12.83 -28.03 -13.11
N MET A 116 -12.18 -27.85 -11.96
CA MET A 116 -12.44 -28.68 -10.79
C MET A 116 -13.77 -28.34 -10.10
N SER A 117 -14.07 -27.04 -9.93
CA SER A 117 -15.30 -26.60 -9.28
C SER A 117 -16.55 -27.06 -10.03
N PRO A 118 -16.62 -26.97 -11.38
CA PRO A 118 -17.69 -27.60 -12.14
C PRO A 118 -17.79 -29.12 -11.89
N LYS A 119 -16.67 -29.86 -11.97
CA LYS A 119 -16.66 -31.32 -11.74
C LYS A 119 -17.12 -31.73 -10.34
N ARG A 120 -16.79 -30.96 -9.31
CA ARG A 120 -17.30 -31.19 -7.94
C ARG A 120 -18.81 -30.97 -7.82
N ARG A 121 -19.40 -30.08 -8.63
CA ARG A 121 -20.86 -29.87 -8.67
C ARG A 121 -21.56 -30.99 -9.44
N GLU A 122 -20.94 -31.44 -10.52
CA GLU A 122 -21.43 -32.53 -11.37
C GLU A 122 -21.36 -33.89 -10.63
N PHE A 123 -20.28 -34.13 -9.88
CA PHE A 123 -20.04 -35.38 -9.14
C PHE A 123 -19.74 -35.12 -7.64
N PRO A 124 -20.74 -34.76 -6.82
CA PRO A 124 -20.52 -34.40 -5.41
C PRO A 124 -19.88 -35.51 -4.56
N GLN A 125 -20.21 -36.78 -4.85
CA GLN A 125 -19.66 -37.93 -4.13
C GLN A 125 -18.16 -38.16 -4.42
N GLN A 126 -17.65 -37.61 -5.52
CA GLN A 126 -16.25 -37.71 -5.94
C GLN A 126 -15.49 -36.40 -5.72
N ALA A 127 -16.06 -35.46 -4.97
CA ALA A 127 -15.50 -34.11 -4.82
C ALA A 127 -14.05 -34.11 -4.29
N GLY A 128 -13.66 -35.13 -3.52
CA GLY A 128 -12.30 -35.32 -3.03
C GLY A 128 -11.26 -35.50 -4.14
N PHE A 129 -11.59 -36.23 -5.22
CA PHE A 129 -10.71 -36.47 -6.36
C PHE A 129 -10.49 -35.19 -7.18
N TRP A 130 -11.55 -34.42 -7.36
CA TRP A 130 -11.53 -33.17 -8.12
C TRP A 130 -11.05 -31.98 -7.27
N THR A 131 -10.07 -32.13 -6.38
CA THR A 131 -9.60 -31.01 -5.55
C THR A 131 -8.09 -30.88 -5.59
N LEU A 132 -7.61 -29.88 -6.33
CA LEU A 132 -6.19 -29.57 -6.50
C LEU A 132 -5.65 -28.61 -5.42
N THR A 133 -6.50 -27.84 -4.76
CA THR A 133 -6.05 -26.85 -3.78
C THR A 133 -5.48 -27.50 -2.53
N TYR A 134 -4.36 -26.97 -2.04
CA TYR A 134 -3.75 -27.34 -0.77
C TYR A 134 -3.31 -26.07 -0.02
N ASP A 135 -3.26 -26.13 1.31
CA ASP A 135 -2.73 -25.04 2.13
C ASP A 135 -1.25 -25.34 2.45
N PRO A 136 -0.30 -24.56 1.90
CA PRO A 136 1.13 -24.77 2.17
C PRO A 136 1.52 -24.46 3.62
N ARG A 137 0.64 -23.88 4.45
CA ARG A 137 0.90 -23.58 5.87
C ARG A 137 0.45 -24.69 6.82
N ARG A 138 -0.25 -25.70 6.31
CA ARG A 138 -0.72 -26.85 7.08
C ARG A 138 0.16 -28.06 6.78
N GLU A 139 1.38 -28.03 7.28
CA GLU A 139 2.24 -29.21 7.31
C GLU A 139 1.71 -30.18 8.36
N GLY A 140 1.52 -31.45 8.00
CA GLY A 140 1.15 -32.53 8.94
C GLY A 140 -0.32 -32.99 8.94
N ASP A 141 -1.25 -32.31 8.27
CA ASP A 141 -2.70 -32.62 8.35
C ASP A 141 -3.15 -33.93 7.64
N GLY A 142 -2.25 -34.86 7.29
CA GLY A 142 -2.60 -36.17 6.71
C GLY A 142 -3.27 -36.16 5.32
N ILE A 143 -3.64 -34.98 4.79
CA ILE A 143 -4.04 -34.77 3.39
C ILE A 143 -2.75 -34.62 2.56
N THR A 144 -1.91 -35.64 2.60
CA THR A 144 -0.46 -35.52 2.39
C THR A 144 0.06 -35.90 1.02
N ASN A 145 -0.78 -36.23 0.03
CA ASN A 145 -0.26 -36.62 -1.30
C ASN A 145 -1.11 -36.13 -2.47
N ARG A 146 -1.40 -34.82 -2.50
CA ARG A 146 -2.09 -34.23 -3.66
C ARG A 146 -1.08 -33.83 -4.74
N PRO A 147 -1.35 -34.11 -6.03
CA PRO A 147 -0.45 -33.81 -7.16
C PRO A 147 0.09 -32.38 -7.17
N ALA A 148 -0.76 -31.40 -6.85
CA ALA A 148 -0.32 -30.00 -6.81
C ALA A 148 0.67 -29.70 -5.69
N ARG A 149 0.65 -30.46 -4.58
CA ARG A 149 1.65 -30.36 -3.53
C ARG A 149 2.97 -30.97 -3.96
N GLN A 150 2.96 -32.04 -4.76
CA GLN A 150 4.19 -32.67 -5.27
C GLN A 150 4.99 -31.70 -6.14
N ILE A 151 4.32 -31.00 -7.08
CA ILE A 151 4.97 -29.94 -7.88
C ILE A 151 5.52 -28.84 -6.97
N SER A 152 4.78 -28.45 -5.92
CA SER A 152 5.25 -27.46 -4.95
C SER A 152 6.44 -27.90 -4.10
N ASN A 153 6.59 -29.20 -3.87
CA ASN A 153 7.73 -29.80 -3.17
C ASN A 153 8.94 -29.95 -4.10
N TRP A 154 8.72 -30.04 -5.41
CA TRP A 154 9.77 -30.03 -6.44
C TRP A 154 10.31 -28.62 -6.72
N LEU A 155 9.50 -27.57 -6.60
CA LEU A 155 9.92 -26.18 -6.88
C LEU A 155 11.22 -25.71 -6.18
N PRO A 156 11.54 -26.09 -4.93
CA PRO A 156 12.84 -25.81 -4.34
C PRO A 156 14.03 -26.39 -5.12
N THR A 157 13.90 -27.58 -5.71
CA THR A 157 14.93 -28.19 -6.56
C THR A 157 15.13 -27.37 -7.83
N LEU A 158 14.03 -27.04 -8.53
CA LEU A 158 14.07 -26.15 -9.69
C LEU A 158 14.67 -24.78 -9.33
N ALA A 159 14.37 -24.25 -8.15
CA ALA A 159 14.95 -22.99 -7.70
C ALA A 159 16.48 -23.09 -7.57
N ILE A 160 17.02 -24.20 -7.06
CA ILE A 160 18.47 -24.43 -6.99
C ILE A 160 19.07 -24.52 -8.39
N GLU A 161 18.45 -25.29 -9.30
CA GLU A 161 18.89 -25.44 -10.70
C GLU A 161 18.93 -24.09 -11.44
N LEU A 162 17.95 -23.24 -11.19
CA LEU A 162 17.88 -21.90 -11.73
C LEU A 162 18.67 -20.87 -10.90
N GLU A 163 19.52 -21.28 -9.95
CA GLU A 163 20.29 -20.36 -9.08
C GLU A 163 19.42 -19.31 -8.36
N ALA A 164 18.12 -19.59 -8.22
CA ALA A 164 17.18 -18.79 -7.48
C ALA A 164 17.32 -19.03 -5.98
N LYS A 165 16.97 -18.02 -5.21
CA LYS A 165 17.20 -18.03 -3.77
C LYS A 165 16.05 -18.74 -3.06
N LEU A 166 16.38 -19.68 -2.18
CA LEU A 166 15.39 -20.39 -1.37
C LEU A 166 14.80 -19.48 -0.28
N GLU A 167 15.60 -18.54 0.19
CA GLU A 167 15.23 -17.60 1.24
C GLU A 167 14.51 -16.37 0.70
N GLN A 168 13.82 -15.69 1.60
CA GLN A 168 13.15 -14.44 1.29
C GLN A 168 14.18 -13.32 1.10
N MET A 169 14.40 -12.94 -0.16
CA MET A 169 15.46 -12.01 -0.58
C MET A 169 15.33 -10.56 -0.12
N PHE A 170 14.24 -10.17 0.55
CA PHE A 170 14.17 -8.81 1.10
C PHE A 170 14.65 -8.82 2.55
N MET A 171 15.75 -8.13 2.81
CA MET A 171 16.05 -7.67 4.17
C MET A 171 15.08 -6.54 4.50
N LYS A 172 14.34 -6.70 5.59
CA LYS A 172 13.52 -5.60 6.14
C LYS A 172 14.45 -4.60 6.83
N ARG A 173 15.09 -3.72 6.06
CA ARG A 173 15.83 -2.59 6.63
C ARG A 173 14.83 -1.58 7.21
N ALA A 174 15.01 -1.23 8.47
CA ALA A 174 14.31 -0.12 9.11
C ALA A 174 14.75 1.19 8.46
N ALA A 175 13.79 2.02 8.01
CA ALA A 175 14.11 3.40 7.65
C ALA A 175 14.45 4.17 8.93
N THR A 176 15.59 4.84 8.96
CA THR A 176 15.99 5.75 10.05
C THR A 176 15.35 7.12 9.86
N ALA A 177 15.47 7.99 10.86
CA ALA A 177 15.05 9.38 10.70
C ALA A 177 15.87 10.12 9.62
N ASN A 178 17.15 9.81 9.48
CA ASN A 178 18.00 10.36 8.41
C ASN A 178 17.52 9.92 7.03
N ASP A 179 17.10 8.66 6.89
CA ASP A 179 16.53 8.16 5.64
C ASP A 179 15.23 8.90 5.28
N MET A 180 14.37 9.16 6.28
CA MET A 180 13.16 9.97 6.08
C MET A 180 13.51 11.40 5.66
N MET A 181 14.46 12.04 6.36
CA MET A 181 14.93 13.39 6.05
C MET A 181 15.54 13.47 4.65
N LEU A 182 16.31 12.46 4.24
CA LEU A 182 16.84 12.36 2.88
C LEU A 182 15.72 12.34 1.85
N VAL A 183 14.71 11.46 2.04
CA VAL A 183 13.57 11.34 1.10
C VAL A 183 12.76 12.64 1.02
N VAL A 184 12.37 13.24 2.15
CA VAL A 184 11.56 14.47 2.13
C VAL A 184 12.38 15.67 1.66
N THR A 185 13.67 15.76 1.98
CA THR A 185 14.51 16.85 1.47
C THR A 185 14.72 16.72 -0.03
N THR A 186 14.99 15.51 -0.52
CA THR A 186 15.23 15.25 -1.95
C THR A 186 13.99 15.55 -2.79
N VAL A 187 12.80 15.18 -2.32
CA VAL A 187 11.57 15.46 -3.10
C VAL A 187 11.38 16.95 -3.35
N TRP A 188 11.82 17.81 -2.43
CA TRP A 188 11.74 19.27 -2.57
C TRP A 188 12.96 19.87 -3.29
N SER A 189 14.18 19.51 -2.90
CA SER A 189 15.42 20.10 -3.43
C SER A 189 15.72 19.69 -4.86
N ARG A 190 15.21 18.53 -5.31
CA ARG A 190 15.37 18.00 -6.66
C ARG A 190 14.02 17.81 -7.37
N SER A 191 13.07 18.71 -7.08
CA SER A 191 11.71 18.68 -7.64
C SER A 191 11.69 18.72 -9.18
N SER A 192 12.67 19.38 -9.82
CA SER A 192 12.83 19.37 -11.28
C SER A 192 13.13 17.97 -11.85
N ASP A 193 13.81 17.13 -11.08
CA ASP A 193 14.17 15.76 -11.48
C ASP A 193 13.09 14.74 -11.09
N ILE A 194 12.21 15.09 -10.15
CA ILE A 194 11.10 14.28 -9.64
C ILE A 194 9.80 14.94 -10.12
N ILE A 195 9.61 14.94 -11.44
CA ILE A 195 8.49 15.61 -12.10
C ILE A 195 7.16 15.04 -11.57
N CYS A 196 6.51 15.80 -10.69
CA CYS A 196 5.20 15.46 -10.14
C CYS A 196 4.37 16.74 -9.90
N ASN A 197 3.05 16.58 -9.86
CA ASN A 197 2.15 17.69 -9.55
C ASN A 197 2.45 18.20 -8.12
N PRO A 198 2.47 19.52 -7.85
CA PRO A 198 2.69 20.08 -6.50
C PRO A 198 1.80 19.47 -5.42
N ARG A 199 0.53 19.15 -5.73
CA ARG A 199 -0.36 18.44 -4.80
C ARG A 199 0.16 17.05 -4.47
N TYR A 200 0.63 16.30 -5.46
CA TYR A 200 1.19 14.97 -5.24
C TYR A 200 2.49 14.99 -4.45
N GLN A 201 3.29 16.05 -4.59
CA GLN A 201 4.50 16.25 -3.80
C GLN A 201 4.17 16.45 -2.33
N VAL A 202 3.19 17.30 -2.00
CA VAL A 202 2.68 17.51 -0.63
C VAL A 202 2.07 16.23 -0.07
N ASP A 203 1.19 15.56 -0.84
CA ASP A 203 0.58 14.29 -0.44
C ASP A 203 1.63 13.21 -0.15
N PHE A 204 2.66 13.12 -1.00
CA PHE A 204 3.76 12.18 -0.84
C PHE A 204 4.55 12.50 0.43
N HIS A 205 4.98 13.75 0.61
CA HIS A 205 5.71 14.21 1.79
C HIS A 205 4.96 13.89 3.07
N GLN A 206 3.68 14.28 3.14
CA GLN A 206 2.85 14.02 4.31
C GLN A 206 2.68 12.52 4.57
N ALA A 207 2.50 11.72 3.52
CA ALA A 207 2.39 10.27 3.66
C ALA A 207 3.69 9.62 4.17
N VAL A 208 4.86 10.13 3.78
CA VAL A 208 6.15 9.69 4.33
C VAL A 208 6.26 10.01 5.82
N LEU A 209 5.89 11.22 6.25
CA LEU A 209 5.95 11.60 7.67
C LEU A 209 5.01 10.74 8.51
N LEU A 210 3.72 10.64 8.13
CA LEU A 210 2.76 9.82 8.86
C LEU A 210 3.18 8.34 8.87
N GLY A 211 3.63 7.81 7.73
CA GLY A 211 4.14 6.44 7.63
C GLY A 211 5.34 6.19 8.55
N GLY A 212 6.23 7.17 8.71
CA GLY A 212 7.39 7.07 9.58
C GLY A 212 7.09 7.21 11.07
N ILE A 213 6.08 8.02 11.44
CA ILE A 213 5.60 8.19 12.82
C ILE A 213 4.97 6.89 13.32
N GLY A 214 3.93 6.42 12.63
CA GLY A 214 3.10 5.32 13.13
C GLY A 214 3.39 3.95 12.52
N GLY A 215 4.26 3.86 11.53
CA GLY A 215 4.57 2.59 10.87
C GLY A 215 3.39 1.96 10.12
N TRP A 216 2.44 2.79 9.72
CA TRP A 216 1.25 2.37 8.99
C TRP A 216 1.58 1.95 7.56
N ARG A 217 0.70 1.16 6.96
CA ARG A 217 0.83 0.85 5.52
C ARG A 217 0.55 2.12 4.72
N PRO A 218 1.25 2.35 3.59
CA PRO A 218 0.93 3.50 2.73
C PRO A 218 -0.54 3.51 2.31
N GLU A 219 -1.16 2.36 2.06
CA GLU A 219 -2.60 2.26 1.76
C GLU A 219 -3.49 2.71 2.93
N GLU A 220 -3.07 2.51 4.18
CA GLU A 220 -3.81 2.96 5.38
C GLU A 220 -3.73 4.50 5.51
N VAL A 221 -2.57 5.08 5.19
CA VAL A 221 -2.33 6.52 5.25
C VAL A 221 -3.01 7.25 4.09
N LEU A 222 -2.81 6.79 2.86
CA LEU A 222 -3.35 7.43 1.65
C LEU A 222 -4.88 7.33 1.55
N SER A 223 -5.53 6.51 2.39
CA SER A 223 -6.99 6.35 2.41
C SER A 223 -7.68 7.08 3.58
N ILE A 224 -6.96 7.94 4.33
CA ILE A 224 -7.55 8.72 5.42
C ILE A 224 -8.56 9.73 4.84
N PRO A 225 -9.86 9.63 5.20
CA PRO A 225 -10.85 10.63 4.83
C PRO A 225 -10.84 11.83 5.78
N TYR A 226 -11.37 12.97 5.33
CA TYR A 226 -11.48 14.19 6.14
C TYR A 226 -12.19 13.96 7.48
N GLU A 227 -13.27 13.17 7.50
CA GLU A 227 -14.03 12.83 8.71
C GLU A 227 -13.23 12.07 9.80
N ARG A 228 -12.03 11.57 9.48
CA ARG A 228 -11.13 10.91 10.44
C ARG A 228 -9.98 11.81 10.90
N VAL A 229 -10.01 13.08 10.52
CA VAL A 229 -9.06 14.08 10.97
C VAL A 229 -9.84 15.19 11.62
N GLU A 230 -9.47 15.56 12.83
CA GLU A 230 -10.04 16.70 13.54
C GLU A 230 -8.91 17.67 13.79
N ILE A 231 -9.02 18.89 13.26
CA ILE A 231 -8.08 19.98 13.51
C ILE A 231 -8.80 20.96 14.42
N GLY A 232 -8.09 21.52 15.39
CA GLY A 232 -8.67 22.51 16.30
C GLY A 232 -7.63 23.26 17.09
N TRP A 233 -8.14 24.18 17.90
CA TRP A 233 -7.36 24.94 18.86
C TRP A 233 -7.61 24.40 20.26
N LEU A 234 -6.55 23.92 20.90
CA LEU A 234 -6.56 23.52 22.30
C LEU A 234 -6.11 24.70 23.15
N ARG A 235 -6.79 24.94 24.27
CA ARG A 235 -6.39 25.98 25.23
C ARG A 235 -5.01 25.65 25.78
N ASN A 236 -4.11 26.62 25.69
CA ASN A 236 -2.77 26.51 26.24
C ASN A 236 -2.78 26.98 27.70
N ALA A 237 -2.43 26.09 28.63
CA ALA A 237 -2.39 26.42 30.05
C ALA A 237 -1.26 27.39 30.41
N SER A 238 -0.20 27.46 29.60
CA SER A 238 0.96 28.32 29.83
C SER A 238 0.84 29.69 29.18
N ASP A 239 -0.01 29.85 28.17
CA ASP A 239 -0.32 31.14 27.53
C ASP A 239 -1.80 31.16 27.15
N LEU A 240 -2.61 31.83 27.98
CA LEU A 240 -4.05 31.88 27.83
C LEU A 240 -4.52 32.65 26.59
N LEU A 241 -3.64 33.45 25.96
CA LEU A 241 -3.96 34.22 24.76
C LEU A 241 -3.58 33.48 23.47
N ARG A 242 -2.75 32.43 23.56
CA ARG A 242 -2.25 31.69 22.39
C ARG A 242 -2.65 30.21 22.46
N PRO A 243 -3.68 29.77 21.70
CA PRO A 243 -4.01 28.36 21.58
C PRO A 243 -2.84 27.52 21.07
N TRP A 244 -2.90 26.23 21.37
CA TRP A 244 -2.14 25.21 20.66
C TRP A 244 -2.96 24.67 19.48
N PRO A 245 -2.52 24.88 18.23
CA PRO A 245 -3.10 24.17 17.10
C PRO A 245 -2.76 22.68 17.24
N VAL A 246 -3.79 21.86 17.27
CA VAL A 246 -3.67 20.41 17.41
C VAL A 246 -4.44 19.71 16.32
N CYS A 247 -4.06 18.47 16.04
CA CYS A 247 -4.77 17.62 15.13
C CYS A 247 -4.86 16.21 15.68
N ASN A 248 -6.06 15.66 15.68
CA ASN A 248 -6.34 14.28 15.96
C ASN A 248 -6.52 13.51 14.65
N ILE A 249 -5.84 12.38 14.49
CA ILE A 249 -5.93 11.55 13.27
C ILE A 249 -6.32 10.14 13.67
N THR A 250 -7.34 9.60 13.01
CA THR A 250 -7.76 8.21 13.15
C THR A 250 -7.38 7.38 11.91
N ILE A 251 -6.46 6.44 12.10
CA ILE A 251 -6.06 5.45 11.08
C ILE A 251 -6.90 4.20 11.22
N LYS A 252 -7.37 3.67 10.09
CA LYS A 252 -8.01 2.36 10.02
C LYS A 252 -7.03 1.35 9.47
N HIS A 253 -6.78 0.27 10.21
CA HIS A 253 -5.92 -0.81 9.72
C HIS A 253 -6.59 -1.59 8.59
N VAL A 254 -5.82 -1.86 7.52
CA VAL A 254 -6.27 -2.68 6.40
C VAL A 254 -6.06 -4.15 6.75
N GLU A 255 -7.13 -4.83 7.14
CA GLU A 255 -7.13 -6.28 7.29
C GLU A 255 -7.07 -6.98 5.92
N LYS A 256 -6.05 -7.83 5.70
CA LYS A 256 -5.98 -8.64 4.48
C LYS A 256 -6.97 -9.81 4.56
N GLY A 257 -7.84 -9.93 3.56
CA GLY A 257 -8.46 -11.19 3.15
C GLY A 257 -9.53 -11.76 4.08
N LYS A 258 -10.21 -10.94 4.89
CA LYS A 258 -11.30 -11.41 5.76
C LYS A 258 -12.63 -10.86 5.27
N SER A 259 -13.63 -11.75 5.18
CA SER A 259 -15.00 -11.46 4.74
C SER A 259 -15.56 -10.21 5.41
N LYS A 260 -16.36 -9.42 4.68
CA LYS A 260 -17.09 -8.24 5.21
C LYS A 260 -17.97 -8.62 6.41
N ASP A 261 -18.42 -9.87 6.49
CA ASP A 261 -19.40 -10.37 7.45
C ASP A 261 -18.75 -11.15 8.62
N ARG A 262 -17.50 -10.83 8.97
CA ARG A 262 -16.84 -11.49 10.11
C ARG A 262 -17.27 -10.86 11.43
N ILE A 263 -17.53 -11.71 12.43
CA ILE A 263 -17.63 -11.32 13.83
C ILE A 263 -16.30 -10.69 14.27
N GLN A 264 -16.33 -9.41 14.60
CA GLN A 264 -15.18 -8.66 15.11
C GLN A 264 -15.13 -8.82 16.63
N THR A 265 -14.04 -9.39 17.14
CA THR A 265 -13.82 -9.63 18.58
C THR A 265 -12.75 -8.72 19.16
N ASP A 266 -12.17 -7.82 18.34
CA ASP A 266 -11.02 -7.00 18.69
C ASP A 266 -11.27 -5.53 18.32
N GLN A 267 -10.80 -4.61 19.17
CA GLN A 267 -10.90 -3.16 19.01
C GLN A 267 -9.70 -2.55 18.26
N LEU A 268 -8.65 -3.32 17.97
CA LEU A 268 -7.41 -2.86 17.30
C LEU A 268 -7.57 -2.41 15.82
N LYS A 269 -8.79 -2.20 15.34
CA LYS A 269 -9.08 -1.82 13.96
C LYS A 269 -8.79 -0.34 13.68
N TYR A 270 -8.89 0.50 14.70
CA TYR A 270 -8.68 1.93 14.61
C TYR A 270 -7.63 2.36 15.62
N VAL A 271 -6.73 3.24 15.19
CA VAL A 271 -5.74 3.88 16.04
C VAL A 271 -5.90 5.39 15.89
N THR A 272 -6.01 6.07 17.01
CA THR A 272 -6.19 7.52 17.08
C THR A 272 -5.01 8.13 17.82
N PHE A 273 -4.45 9.21 17.27
CA PHE A 273 -3.30 9.89 17.86
C PHE A 273 -3.34 11.39 17.59
N TRP A 274 -2.72 12.14 18.49
CA TRP A 274 -2.66 13.60 18.43
C TRP A 274 -1.31 14.08 17.89
N LEU A 275 -1.36 15.16 17.13
CA LEU A 275 -0.23 15.91 16.62
C LEU A 275 -0.38 17.37 17.04
N THR A 276 0.76 18.03 17.21
CA THR A 276 0.86 19.48 17.42
C THR A 276 1.84 20.09 16.41
N VAL A 277 1.94 21.41 16.41
CA VAL A 277 2.87 22.14 15.55
C VAL A 277 4.32 21.84 15.97
N VAL A 278 5.11 21.38 15.01
CA VAL A 278 6.57 21.26 15.15
C VAL A 278 7.22 22.52 14.56
N PRO A 279 8.28 23.08 15.19
CA PRO A 279 8.98 24.27 14.69
C PRO A 279 9.55 24.10 13.27
N ASN A 280 10.03 22.89 12.94
CA ASN A 280 10.56 22.58 11.62
C ASN A 280 9.44 22.19 10.65
N CYS A 281 9.23 23.03 9.63
CA CYS A 281 8.18 22.84 8.64
C CYS A 281 8.33 21.58 7.79
N LEU A 282 9.56 21.10 7.54
CA LEU A 282 9.79 19.88 6.74
C LEU A 282 9.34 18.60 7.46
N ILE A 283 9.14 18.66 8.78
CA ILE A 283 8.73 17.50 9.58
C ILE A 283 7.45 17.76 10.36
N CYS A 284 6.71 18.83 10.04
CA CYS A 284 5.49 19.22 10.74
C CYS A 284 4.25 18.70 9.99
N PRO A 285 3.67 17.56 10.40
CA PRO A 285 2.59 16.95 9.62
C PRO A 285 1.28 17.76 9.73
N LEU A 286 1.10 18.52 10.82
CA LEU A 286 -0.04 19.41 11.00
C LEU A 286 -0.05 20.55 9.97
N ARG A 287 1.11 21.19 9.72
CA ARG A 287 1.21 22.26 8.70
C ARG A 287 0.82 21.75 7.31
N LEU A 288 1.28 20.56 6.95
CA LEU A 288 0.98 19.93 5.66
C LEU A 288 -0.51 19.57 5.53
N LEU A 289 -1.14 19.06 6.59
CA LEU A 289 -2.59 18.79 6.61
C LEU A 289 -3.42 20.06 6.44
N ILE A 290 -3.05 21.14 7.14
CA ILE A 290 -3.74 22.43 6.98
C ILE A 290 -3.55 22.96 5.56
N LEU A 291 -2.34 22.89 4.99
CA LEU A 291 -2.10 23.28 3.59
C LEU A 291 -2.96 22.49 2.61
N GLN A 292 -3.07 21.17 2.79
CA GLN A 292 -3.92 20.32 1.96
C GLN A 292 -5.39 20.71 2.08
N ALA A 293 -5.87 20.95 3.31
CA ALA A 293 -7.23 21.36 3.59
C ALA A 293 -7.56 22.75 3.01
N LEU A 294 -6.64 23.71 3.10
CA LEU A 294 -6.78 25.03 2.48
C LEU A 294 -6.84 24.93 0.95
N ALA A 295 -5.95 24.13 0.34
CA ALA A 295 -5.94 23.89 -1.09
C ALA A 295 -7.23 23.22 -1.59
N ASP A 296 -7.83 22.34 -0.77
CA ASP A 296 -9.10 21.69 -1.05
C ASP A 296 -10.32 22.55 -0.66
N GLN A 297 -10.10 23.75 -0.11
CA GLN A 297 -11.12 24.62 0.48
C GLN A 297 -12.05 23.88 1.47
N ALA A 298 -11.47 22.98 2.27
CA ALA A 298 -12.19 21.98 3.06
C ALA A 298 -12.82 22.54 4.35
N PHE A 299 -12.31 23.65 4.88
CA PHE A 299 -12.84 24.27 6.10
C PHE A 299 -14.16 25.01 5.84
N GLU A 300 -15.10 24.92 6.78
CA GLU A 300 -16.38 25.63 6.74
C GLU A 300 -16.18 27.16 6.85
N GLU A 301 -15.33 27.61 7.78
CA GLU A 301 -15.10 29.03 8.09
C GLU A 301 -14.28 29.82 7.04
N GLY A 302 -14.06 29.23 5.85
CA GLY A 302 -13.50 29.96 4.71
C GLY A 302 -12.05 30.42 4.87
N TYR A 303 -11.26 29.80 5.74
CA TYR A 303 -9.84 30.12 5.91
C TYR A 303 -9.08 30.07 4.59
N THR A 304 -8.19 31.04 4.38
CA THR A 304 -7.42 31.23 3.15
C THR A 304 -5.91 31.12 3.36
N SER A 305 -5.44 31.08 4.60
CA SER A 305 -4.01 31.03 4.92
C SER A 305 -3.69 30.18 6.14
N LEU A 306 -2.45 29.71 6.23
CA LEU A 306 -1.95 28.98 7.40
C LEU A 306 -1.97 29.84 8.65
N ASP A 307 -1.61 31.12 8.55
CA ASP A 307 -1.46 32.00 9.71
C ASP A 307 -2.79 32.27 10.43
N GLN A 308 -3.90 32.31 9.70
CA GLN A 308 -5.25 32.37 10.30
C GLN A 308 -5.51 31.21 11.26
N ILE A 309 -4.92 30.05 11.01
CA ILE A 309 -5.08 28.85 11.83
C ILE A 309 -3.95 28.74 12.86
N LEU A 310 -2.70 28.97 12.48
CA LEU A 310 -1.55 28.73 13.34
C LEU A 310 -1.24 29.87 14.32
N GLN A 311 -1.64 31.10 13.99
CA GLN A 311 -1.37 32.31 14.78
C GLN A 311 -2.64 32.91 15.39
N LYS A 312 -3.73 32.13 15.47
CA LYS A 312 -5.00 32.55 16.08
C LYS A 312 -4.78 33.02 17.51
N THR A 313 -5.44 34.09 17.93
CA THR A 313 -5.56 34.48 19.34
C THR A 313 -6.77 33.81 19.97
N TRP A 314 -6.61 33.38 21.22
CA TRP A 314 -7.69 32.77 22.00
C TRP A 314 -8.73 33.82 22.35
N ASP A 315 -9.90 33.73 21.73
CA ASP A 315 -11.06 34.60 21.94
C ASP A 315 -12.30 33.81 22.40
N SER A 316 -12.11 32.53 22.74
CA SER A 316 -13.19 31.65 23.19
C SER A 316 -13.41 31.75 24.71
N ASP A 317 -14.62 31.43 25.14
CA ASP A 317 -15.04 31.52 26.54
C ASP A 317 -14.05 30.81 27.49
N PRO A 318 -13.84 31.33 28.71
CA PRO A 318 -12.92 30.75 29.69
C PRO A 318 -13.21 29.29 30.08
N GLY A 319 -14.41 28.78 29.78
CA GLY A 319 -14.80 27.38 30.02
C GLY A 319 -14.52 26.44 28.84
N VAL A 320 -14.19 26.96 27.66
CA VAL A 320 -13.93 26.14 26.48
C VAL A 320 -12.46 25.72 26.49
N ALA A 321 -12.22 24.41 26.42
CA ALA A 321 -10.86 23.86 26.37
C ALA A 321 -10.40 23.57 24.94
N PHE A 322 -11.34 23.35 24.02
CA PHE A 322 -11.05 22.94 22.65
C PHE A 322 -12.08 23.53 21.68
N VAL A 323 -11.60 24.07 20.56
CA VAL A 323 -12.41 24.64 19.49
C VAL A 323 -12.09 23.88 18.20
N PRO A 324 -13.01 23.04 17.70
CA PRO A 324 -12.80 22.30 16.46
C PRO A 324 -12.97 23.20 15.23
N LEU A 325 -12.14 23.00 14.21
CA LEU A 325 -12.31 23.58 12.89
C LEU A 325 -13.24 22.69 12.07
N ALA A 326 -14.46 23.16 11.82
CA ALA A 326 -15.46 22.38 11.10
C ALA A 326 -15.07 22.14 9.63
N TRP A 327 -15.29 20.91 9.16
CA TRP A 327 -15.21 20.57 7.74
C TRP A 327 -16.50 20.91 7.01
N LYS A 328 -16.38 21.30 5.74
CA LYS A 328 -17.52 21.39 4.85
C LYS A 328 -18.19 20.03 4.67
N LYS A 329 -19.51 20.02 4.62
CA LYS A 329 -20.29 18.80 4.31
C LYS A 329 -19.88 18.16 2.97
N SER A 330 -19.42 18.97 2.01
CA SER A 330 -18.99 18.51 0.69
C SER A 330 -17.72 17.64 0.72
N VAL A 331 -16.85 17.78 1.71
CA VAL A 331 -15.58 17.02 1.80
C VAL A 331 -15.68 15.77 2.68
N ILE A 332 -16.77 15.60 3.42
CA ILE A 332 -17.04 14.39 4.21
C ILE A 332 -17.08 13.17 3.28
N GLY A 333 -16.48 12.06 3.71
CA GLY A 333 -16.27 10.87 2.88
C GLY A 333 -15.15 10.98 1.83
N GLN A 334 -14.60 12.16 1.55
CA GLN A 334 -13.48 12.31 0.62
C GLN A 334 -12.14 12.04 1.31
N GLY A 335 -11.20 11.42 0.57
CA GLY A 335 -9.81 11.27 0.99
C GLY A 335 -9.07 12.61 1.07
N ILE A 336 -8.28 12.81 2.11
CA ILE A 336 -7.36 13.95 2.26
C ILE A 336 -6.24 13.84 1.21
N PHE A 337 -5.68 12.65 1.06
CA PHE A 337 -4.68 12.38 0.02
C PHE A 337 -5.38 12.14 -1.32
N LYS A 338 -4.99 12.88 -2.35
CA LYS A 338 -5.43 12.66 -3.74
C LYS A 338 -4.44 11.78 -4.51
N LEU A 339 -3.41 11.29 -3.82
CA LEU A 339 -2.34 10.46 -4.37
C LEU A 339 -2.68 8.97 -4.31
N ALA A 340 -2.82 8.34 -5.48
CA ALA A 340 -2.99 6.88 -5.57
C ALA A 340 -1.69 6.14 -5.19
N TYR A 341 -1.82 4.92 -4.65
CA TYR A 341 -0.66 4.14 -4.21
C TYR A 341 0.36 3.83 -5.33
N SER A 342 -0.11 3.60 -6.56
CA SER A 342 0.78 3.40 -7.72
C SER A 342 1.65 4.63 -7.99
N LYS A 343 1.05 5.83 -7.91
CA LYS A 343 1.76 7.10 -8.11
C LYS A 343 2.66 7.42 -6.93
N TYR A 344 2.23 7.14 -5.70
CA TYR A 344 3.09 7.21 -4.52
C TYR A 344 4.35 6.35 -4.69
N TRP A 345 4.19 5.11 -5.17
CA TRP A 345 5.32 4.22 -5.42
C TRP A 345 6.24 4.72 -6.54
N GLU A 346 5.68 5.32 -7.59
CA GLU A 346 6.45 5.94 -8.67
C GLU A 346 7.30 7.11 -8.16
N ILE A 347 6.69 8.04 -7.41
CA ILE A 347 7.39 9.18 -6.79
C ILE A 347 8.47 8.67 -5.85
N TRP A 348 8.16 7.70 -4.99
CA TRP A 348 9.12 7.10 -4.07
C TRP A 348 10.38 6.61 -4.78
N ARG A 349 10.23 5.75 -5.79
CA ARG A 349 11.36 5.19 -6.54
C ARG A 349 12.17 6.26 -7.23
N ARG A 350 11.50 7.24 -7.84
CA ARG A 350 12.19 8.36 -8.50
C ARG A 350 12.98 9.19 -7.49
N THR A 351 12.42 9.44 -6.30
CA THR A 351 13.12 10.12 -5.21
C THR A 351 14.34 9.34 -4.75
N CYS A 352 14.24 8.02 -4.55
CA CYS A 352 15.39 7.18 -4.18
C CYS A 352 16.50 7.22 -5.24
N LEU A 353 16.13 7.10 -6.52
CA LEU A 353 17.08 7.18 -7.63
C LEU A 353 17.80 8.54 -7.66
N VAL A 354 17.06 9.64 -7.53
CA VAL A 354 17.61 11.00 -7.52
C VAL A 354 18.45 11.28 -6.27
N ALA A 355 18.13 10.64 -5.16
CA ALA A 355 18.95 10.65 -3.95
C ALA A 355 20.25 9.83 -4.07
N GLY A 356 20.46 9.13 -5.19
CA GLY A 356 21.64 8.29 -5.42
C GLY A 356 21.59 6.94 -4.71
N LEU A 357 20.40 6.47 -4.32
CA LEU A 357 20.23 5.14 -3.71
C LEU A 357 20.13 4.08 -4.80
N SER A 358 20.96 3.03 -4.70
CA SER A 358 20.94 1.88 -5.61
C SER A 358 19.69 1.01 -5.40
N ASP A 359 19.33 0.18 -6.38
CA ASP A 359 18.26 -0.83 -6.24
C ASP A 359 18.54 -1.83 -5.09
N GLN A 360 19.82 -2.04 -4.72
CA GLN A 360 20.23 -2.87 -3.60
C GLN A 360 20.09 -2.15 -2.25
N ASP A 361 20.25 -0.83 -2.26
CA ASP A 361 20.04 0.07 -1.12
C ASP A 361 18.61 0.62 -1.03
N GLU A 362 17.72 0.25 -1.97
CA GLU A 362 16.41 0.86 -2.12
C GLU A 362 15.55 0.66 -0.87
N ILE A 363 15.49 1.71 -0.06
CA ILE A 363 14.61 1.80 1.09
C ILE A 363 13.21 1.74 0.53
N ARG A 364 12.45 0.68 0.84
CA ARG A 364 11.07 0.57 0.36
C ARG A 364 10.17 1.43 1.26
N PRO A 365 9.01 1.90 0.78
CA PRO A 365 8.00 2.49 1.65
C PRO A 365 7.64 1.63 2.87
N TYR A 366 7.70 0.31 2.74
CA TYR A 366 7.47 -0.62 3.86
C TYR A 366 8.55 -0.56 4.94
N SER A 367 9.75 -0.05 4.64
CA SER A 367 10.82 0.21 5.61
C SER A 367 10.41 1.28 6.63
N LEU A 368 9.50 2.20 6.26
CA LEU A 368 8.88 3.13 7.21
C LEU A 368 8.10 2.41 8.33
N ARG A 369 7.76 1.13 8.16
CA ARG A 369 7.01 0.37 9.16
C ARG A 369 7.89 -0.40 10.14
N VAL A 370 9.13 -0.68 9.76
CA VAL A 370 10.00 -1.60 10.49
C VAL A 370 10.77 -0.82 11.55
N GLY A 371 10.35 -0.90 12.83
CA GLY A 371 10.92 -0.08 13.90
C GLY A 371 10.32 1.33 13.98
N ALA A 372 9.06 1.50 13.60
CA ALA A 372 8.28 2.71 13.86
C ALA A 372 7.82 2.77 15.33
N GLY A 373 7.54 3.97 15.84
CA GLY A 373 7.14 4.21 17.22
C GLY A 373 7.99 5.25 17.95
N ASP A 374 9.26 5.44 17.55
CA ASP A 374 10.20 6.32 18.28
C ASP A 374 11.07 7.24 17.40
N ARG A 375 10.92 7.18 16.06
CA ARG A 375 11.91 7.79 15.15
C ARG A 375 11.94 9.32 15.13
N LEU A 376 10.83 9.96 15.50
CA LEU A 376 10.75 11.41 15.60
C LEU A 376 10.66 11.88 17.05
N SER A 377 10.59 11.01 18.07
CA SER A 377 10.46 11.45 19.46
C SER A 377 11.70 12.25 19.92
N GLY A 378 12.91 11.81 19.54
CA GLY A 378 14.18 12.48 19.88
C GLY A 378 14.55 13.71 19.04
N ILE A 379 14.23 13.74 17.74
CA ILE A 379 14.55 14.87 16.84
C ILE A 379 13.60 16.05 17.06
N LEU A 380 12.37 15.79 17.52
CA LEU A 380 11.42 16.83 17.90
C LEU A 380 11.78 17.50 19.24
N ALA A 381 12.62 16.87 20.06
CA ALA A 381 13.12 17.44 21.32
C ALA A 381 14.33 18.37 21.12
N HIS A 382 15.20 18.08 20.14
CA HIS A 382 16.38 18.90 19.83
C HIS A 382 16.63 18.97 18.32
N PRO A 383 16.23 20.06 17.62
CA PRO A 383 16.66 20.25 16.25
C PRO A 383 18.18 20.46 16.20
N PRO A 384 18.94 19.77 15.33
CA PRO A 384 20.28 20.25 15.00
C PRO A 384 20.12 21.65 14.40
N LEU A 385 20.88 22.61 14.94
CA LEU A 385 21.01 23.96 14.39
C LEU A 385 21.41 23.84 12.90
N ALA A 386 20.42 23.92 12.01
CA ALA A 386 20.68 24.02 10.58
C ALA A 386 21.23 25.43 10.30
N PRO A 387 22.25 25.55 9.43
CA PRO A 387 22.84 26.84 9.10
C PRO A 387 21.79 27.75 8.47
N ALA A 388 21.85 29.03 8.82
CA ALA A 388 20.98 30.09 8.30
C ALA A 388 20.93 30.03 6.76
N GLY A 389 19.77 29.67 6.21
CA GLY A 389 19.60 29.51 4.75
C GLY A 389 18.27 28.90 4.28
N THR A 390 17.44 28.36 5.19
CA THR A 390 16.17 27.71 4.83
C THR A 390 15.03 28.66 4.46
N ASP A 391 15.18 29.98 4.67
CA ASP A 391 14.18 30.98 4.29
C ASP A 391 14.00 31.11 2.77
N GLY A 392 14.99 30.71 1.97
CA GLY A 392 14.92 30.74 0.51
C GLY A 392 13.98 29.67 -0.10
N LEU A 393 13.91 28.49 0.51
CA LEU A 393 13.05 27.38 0.05
C LEU A 393 11.56 27.67 0.30
N PHE A 394 11.24 28.50 1.29
CA PHE A 394 9.86 28.85 1.63
C PHE A 394 9.25 29.98 0.80
N ARG A 395 10.06 30.92 0.27
CA ARG A 395 9.56 31.85 -0.77
C ARG A 395 9.12 31.12 -2.05
N LEU A 396 9.67 29.93 -2.32
CA LEU A 396 9.18 29.05 -3.37
C LEU A 396 7.86 28.37 -2.99
N LEU A 397 7.64 27.94 -1.74
CA LEU A 397 6.40 27.27 -1.34
C LEU A 397 5.19 28.22 -1.26
N SER A 398 5.39 29.47 -0.83
CA SER A 398 4.35 30.52 -0.90
C SER A 398 4.21 31.13 -2.30
N GLY A 399 5.28 31.17 -3.10
CA GLY A 399 5.28 31.70 -4.45
C GLY A 399 4.70 30.75 -5.51
N THR A 400 4.70 29.43 -5.29
CA THR A 400 4.29 28.44 -6.32
C THR A 400 2.81 28.02 -6.22
N PHE A 401 2.11 28.35 -5.12
CA PHE A 401 0.65 28.22 -5.02
C PHE A 401 -0.12 29.47 -5.47
N ALA A 402 0.58 30.57 -5.77
CA ALA A 402 -0.01 31.83 -6.22
C ALA A 402 -0.03 31.96 -7.76
N LYS A 403 -0.67 31.01 -8.46
CA LYS A 403 -1.13 31.22 -9.85
C LYS A 403 -2.49 30.56 -10.08
N LEU A 404 -3.49 31.05 -9.36
CA LEU A 404 -4.89 31.04 -9.80
C LEU A 404 -5.31 32.50 -9.91
N HIS A 405 -5.69 32.91 -11.12
CA HIS A 405 -5.91 34.30 -11.52
C HIS A 405 -7.00 35.04 -10.72
N ILE A 406 -6.69 36.24 -10.22
CA ILE A 406 -7.65 37.33 -10.04
C ILE A 406 -6.99 38.61 -10.61
N ARG A 407 -7.61 39.22 -11.65
CA ARG A 407 -7.25 40.54 -12.23
C ARG A 407 -8.09 41.63 -11.53
N SER A 408 -7.43 42.58 -10.87
CA SER A 408 -7.13 43.98 -11.25
C SER A 408 -8.10 45.02 -10.65
N TYR A 409 -7.55 46.00 -9.93
CA TYR A 409 -7.68 47.42 -10.27
C TYR A 409 -6.53 48.21 -9.63
N ARG A 410 -5.82 49.00 -10.47
CA ARG A 410 -4.97 50.12 -10.09
C ARG A 410 -5.77 51.39 -10.34
N GLN A 411 -5.85 52.29 -9.37
CA GLN A 411 -5.71 53.75 -9.49
C GLN A 411 -5.16 54.18 -8.12
N GLY A 412 -4.12 55.00 -7.94
CA GLY A 412 -3.51 55.98 -8.81
C GLY A 412 -3.38 57.25 -7.97
N VAL A 413 -2.17 57.53 -7.48
CA VAL A 413 -1.73 58.69 -6.66
C VAL A 413 -2.27 58.76 -5.24
#